data_AF-A0A926A4C5-F1
#
_entry.id   AF-A0A926A4C5-F1
#
_cell.length_a   1.000
_cell.length_b   1.000
_cell.length_c   1.000
_cell.angle_alpha   90.00
_cell.angle_beta   90.00
_cell.angle_gamma   90.00
#
_symmetry.space_group_name_H-M   'P 1'
#
loop_
_entity.id
_entity.type
_entity.pdbx_description
1 polymer ?
#
loop_
_entity_poly.entity_id
_entity_poly.type
_entity_poly.pdbx_seq_one_letter_code
_entity_poly.pdbx_strand_id
1 'polypeptide(L)'
;MAFEKSSPLTAGPGGVFTDEEGVVSGHLELRTTCADDGAVSVTVRYEGAEDWYTVRGTGCRLKDPADAEAVHTALLGVLHRPEG
;
A
#
# COMPACT_ATOMS: atom_id res chain seq x y z
N MET A 1 6.15 -13.92 -8.85
CA MET A 1 5.19 -12.92 -8.34
C MET A 1 3.87 -13.22 -8.99
N ALA A 2 2.81 -13.39 -8.20
CA ALA A 2 1.48 -13.75 -8.69
C ALA A 2 0.58 -12.53 -8.92
N PHE A 3 0.83 -11.40 -8.24
CA PHE A 3 0.04 -10.18 -8.37
C PHE A 3 0.90 -8.94 -8.07
N GLU A 4 0.67 -7.86 -8.82
CA GLU A 4 1.18 -6.52 -8.55
C GLU A 4 0.15 -5.49 -9.03
N LYS A 5 -0.15 -4.50 -8.19
CA LYS A 5 -1.02 -3.38 -8.53
C LYS A 5 -0.58 -2.10 -7.83
N SER A 6 -0.58 -1.01 -8.58
CA SER A 6 -0.33 0.33 -8.06
C SER A 6 -1.54 1.23 -8.30
N SER A 7 -1.80 2.16 -7.39
CA SER A 7 -2.87 3.17 -7.53
C SER A 7 -2.50 4.46 -6.80
N PRO A 8 -2.86 5.62 -7.35
CA PRO A 8 -2.65 6.90 -6.68
C PRO A 8 -3.54 7.01 -5.45
N LEU A 9 -3.04 7.65 -4.39
CA LEU A 9 -3.84 8.02 -3.24
C LEU A 9 -3.48 9.38 -2.65
N THR A 10 -4.44 9.98 -1.95
CA THR A 10 -4.18 11.16 -1.11
C THR A 10 -4.35 10.74 0.34
N ALA A 11 -3.28 10.82 1.12
CA ALA A 11 -3.30 10.45 2.53
C ALA A 11 -4.10 11.47 3.34
N GLY A 12 -5.01 10.99 4.18
CA GLY A 12 -5.81 11.86 5.05
C GLY A 12 -5.07 12.36 6.29
N PRO A 13 -5.79 13.06 7.20
CA PRO A 13 -5.24 13.52 8.47
C PRO A 13 -4.67 12.34 9.27
N GLY A 14 -3.39 12.45 9.63
CA GLY A 14 -2.61 11.38 10.28
C GLY A 14 -1.65 10.62 9.35
N GLY A 15 -1.76 10.79 8.03
CA GLY A 15 -0.85 10.21 7.05
C GLY A 15 -0.89 8.67 6.97
N VAL A 16 0.11 8.11 6.29
CA VAL A 16 0.37 6.67 6.21
C VAL A 16 1.61 6.37 7.05
N PHE A 17 1.49 5.42 7.98
CA PHE A 17 2.62 5.04 8.82
C PHE A 17 3.49 4.00 8.10
N THR A 18 4.78 4.30 7.96
CA THR A 18 5.80 3.48 7.30
C THR A 18 6.87 3.04 8.28
N ASP A 19 7.60 1.98 7.92
CA ASP A 19 8.67 1.46 8.77
C ASP A 19 9.93 2.33 8.76
N GLU A 20 10.20 3.00 7.65
CA GLU A 20 11.44 3.74 7.40
C GLU A 20 11.34 5.22 7.84
N GLU A 21 10.30 5.94 7.41
CA GLU A 21 10.17 7.41 7.57
C GLU A 21 9.12 7.82 8.62
N GLY A 22 8.50 6.86 9.31
CA GLY A 22 7.45 7.16 10.26
C GLY A 22 6.15 7.52 9.55
N VAL A 23 5.77 8.79 9.42
CA VAL A 23 4.49 9.19 8.80
C VAL A 23 4.75 9.91 7.48
N VAL A 24 4.21 9.38 6.38
CA VAL A 24 4.20 10.04 5.06
C VAL A 24 2.80 10.57 4.73
N SER A 25 2.70 11.70 4.03
CA SER A 25 1.41 12.37 3.77
C SER A 25 1.35 13.01 2.38
N GLY A 26 0.20 13.55 1.98
CA GLY A 26 0.02 14.19 0.67
C GLY A 26 -0.34 13.19 -0.44
N HIS A 27 0.11 13.48 -1.66
CA HIS A 27 -0.14 12.63 -2.84
C HIS A 27 0.91 11.52 -2.92
N LEU A 28 0.42 10.29 -2.82
CA LEU A 28 1.23 9.08 -2.78
C LEU A 28 0.78 8.12 -3.86
N GLU A 29 1.63 7.15 -4.17
CA GLU A 29 1.26 5.96 -4.94
C GLU A 29 1.37 4.74 -4.02
N LEU A 30 0.27 4.00 -3.88
CA LEU A 30 0.22 2.74 -3.14
C LEU A 30 0.49 1.59 -4.11
N ARG A 31 1.42 0.71 -3.74
CA ARG A 31 1.69 -0.54 -4.44
C ARG A 31 1.45 -1.72 -3.51
N THR A 32 0.74 -2.71 -4.01
CA THR A 32 0.55 -4.02 -3.37
C THR A 32 1.11 -5.08 -4.28
N THR A 33 2.02 -5.91 -3.76
CA THR A 33 2.52 -7.10 -4.45
C THR A 33 2.13 -8.34 -3.66
N CYS A 34 1.88 -9.44 -4.37
CA CYS A 34 1.72 -10.76 -3.78
C CYS A 34 2.59 -11.77 -4.52
N ALA A 35 3.40 -12.51 -3.76
CA ALA A 35 4.17 -13.63 -4.29
C ALA A 35 3.27 -14.87 -4.49
N ASP A 36 3.77 -15.84 -5.25
CA ASP A 36 3.08 -17.10 -5.57
C ASP A 36 2.79 -17.95 -4.33
N ASP A 37 3.54 -17.74 -3.24
CA ASP A 37 3.34 -18.37 -1.94
C ASP A 37 2.34 -17.62 -1.03
N GLY A 38 1.72 -16.55 -1.56
CA GLY A 38 0.76 -15.72 -0.85
C GLY A 38 1.37 -14.59 -0.01
N ALA A 39 2.70 -14.42 0.02
CA ALA A 39 3.31 -13.33 0.80
C ALA A 39 2.97 -11.96 0.18
N VAL A 40 2.34 -11.08 0.97
CA VAL A 40 1.95 -9.73 0.55
C VAL A 40 2.95 -8.70 1.06
N SER A 41 3.36 -7.80 0.17
CA SER A 41 4.09 -6.59 0.53
C SER A 41 3.32 -5.36 0.07
N VAL A 42 3.24 -4.36 0.94
CA VAL A 42 2.56 -3.09 0.65
C VAL A 42 3.55 -1.97 0.88
N THR A 43 3.76 -1.18 -0.16
CA THR A 43 4.67 -0.04 -0.15
C THR A 43 3.97 1.20 -0.66
N VAL A 44 4.36 2.36 -0.17
CA VAL A 44 3.95 3.67 -0.70
C VAL A 44 5.15 4.46 -1.15
N ARG A 45 4.95 5.35 -2.11
CA ARG A 45 5.94 6.38 -2.46
C ARG A 45 5.25 7.72 -2.64
N TYR A 46 6.01 8.80 -2.58
CA TYR A 46 5.52 10.07 -3.10
C TYR A 46 5.30 9.95 -4.61
N GLU A 47 4.26 10.61 -5.12
CA GLU A 47 3.98 10.62 -6.55
C GLU A 47 5.21 11.11 -7.34
N GLY A 48 5.68 10.31 -8.31
CA GLY A 48 6.87 10.61 -9.11
C GLY A 48 8.22 10.36 -8.42
N ALA A 49 8.26 9.95 -7.15
CA ALA A 49 9.50 9.59 -6.48
C ALA A 49 10.00 8.19 -6.88
N GLU A 50 11.29 7.94 -6.70
CA GLU A 50 11.89 6.62 -6.98
C GLU A 50 11.80 5.68 -5.78
N ASP A 51 11.87 6.25 -4.57
CA ASP A 51 11.93 5.50 -3.31
C ASP A 51 10.55 5.01 -2.85
N TRP A 52 10.51 3.76 -2.44
CA TRP A 52 9.34 3.09 -1.89
C TRP A 52 9.53 2.79 -0.40
N TYR A 53 8.51 3.08 0.40
CA TYR A 53 8.47 2.91 1.84
C TYR A 53 7.46 1.83 2.22
N THR A 54 7.82 0.94 3.14
CA THR A 54 6.95 -0.15 3.57
C THR A 54 5.84 0.38 4.47
N VAL A 55 4.58 0.08 4.15
CA VAL A 55 3.46 0.48 5.02
C VAL A 55 3.43 -0.41 6.26
N ARG A 56 3.64 0.17 7.44
CA ARG A 56 3.69 -0.60 8.68
C ARG A 56 2.35 -1.29 8.96
N GLY A 57 2.41 -2.53 9.41
CA GLY A 57 1.22 -3.32 9.81
C GLY A 57 0.44 -3.96 8.66
N THR A 58 0.98 -3.92 7.43
CA THR A 58 0.33 -4.50 6.25
C THR A 58 0.92 -5.82 5.78
N GLY A 59 2.09 -6.21 6.31
CA GLY A 59 2.73 -7.48 6.00
C GLY A 59 1.85 -8.65 6.44
N CYS A 60 1.36 -9.42 5.48
CA CYS A 60 0.49 -10.57 5.72
C CYS A 60 0.73 -11.67 4.68
N ARG A 61 0.10 -12.82 4.89
CA ARG A 61 0.10 -13.94 3.92
C ARG A 61 -1.32 -14.31 3.57
N LEU A 62 -1.63 -14.27 2.27
CA LEU A 62 -2.91 -14.72 1.73
C LEU A 62 -2.90 -16.23 1.55
N LYS A 63 -4.08 -16.82 1.76
CA LYS A 63 -4.30 -18.24 1.47
C LYS A 63 -4.42 -18.48 -0.03
N ASP A 64 -5.08 -17.56 -0.73
CA ASP A 64 -5.20 -17.55 -2.18
C ASP A 64 -4.60 -16.22 -2.72
N PRO A 65 -3.55 -16.26 -3.55
CA PRO A 65 -3.01 -15.06 -4.19
C PRO A 65 -4.03 -14.28 -5.03
N ALA A 66 -5.13 -14.90 -5.48
CA ALA A 66 -6.21 -14.23 -6.18
C ALA A 66 -6.94 -13.18 -5.32
N ASP A 67 -6.88 -13.28 -3.99
CA ASP A 67 -7.47 -12.32 -3.07
C ASP A 67 -6.69 -10.99 -2.99
N ALA A 68 -5.49 -10.91 -3.60
CA ALA A 68 -4.61 -9.75 -3.49
C ALA A 68 -5.24 -8.46 -4.07
N GLU A 69 -6.11 -8.58 -5.08
CA GLU A 69 -6.84 -7.42 -5.61
C GLU A 69 -7.85 -6.85 -4.61
N ALA A 70 -8.53 -7.72 -3.86
CA ALA A 70 -9.46 -7.30 -2.82
C ALA A 70 -8.72 -6.61 -1.68
N VAL A 71 -7.54 -7.12 -1.29
CA VAL A 71 -6.65 -6.49 -0.31
C VAL A 71 -6.21 -5.10 -0.78
N HIS A 72 -5.76 -4.98 -2.03
CA HIS A 72 -5.37 -3.68 -2.59
C HIS A 72 -6.53 -2.68 -2.55
N THR A 73 -7.72 -3.09 -2.98
CA THR A 73 -8.92 -2.25 -2.98
C THR A 73 -9.31 -1.82 -1.56
N ALA A 74 -9.23 -2.73 -0.58
CA ALA A 74 -9.52 -2.43 0.81
C ALA A 74 -8.52 -1.43 1.41
N LEU A 75 -7.21 -1.64 1.18
CA LEU A 75 -6.17 -0.72 1.62
C LEU A 75 -6.33 0.67 1.01
N LEU A 76 -6.62 0.73 -0.29
CA LEU A 76 -6.87 2.01 -0.97
C LEU A 76 -8.08 2.72 -0.36
N GLY A 77 -9.18 2.01 -0.10
CA GLY A 77 -10.38 2.60 0.53
C GLY A 77 -10.16 3.12 1.95
N VAL A 78 -9.24 2.53 2.72
CA VAL A 78 -8.90 2.98 4.08
C VAL A 78 -7.91 4.16 4.06
N LEU A 79 -6.92 4.12 3.17
CA LEU A 79 -5.81 5.07 3.15
C LEU A 79 -6.10 6.32 2.30
N HIS A 80 -6.87 6.19 1.22
CA HIS A 80 -7.26 7.31 0.37
C HIS A 80 -8.35 8.15 1.06
N ARG A 81 -7.93 9.21 1.75
CA ARG A 81 -8.83 10.11 2.49
C ARG A 81 -8.54 11.57 2.14
N PRO A 82 -8.91 12.04 0.94
CA PRO A 82 -8.63 13.41 0.48
C PRO A 82 -9.35 14.51 1.28
N GLU A 83 -10.49 14.18 1.91
CA GLU A 83 -11.33 15.12 2.67
C GLU A 83 -11.37 14.79 4.18
N GLY A 84 -10.38 14.02 4.67
CA GLY A 84 -10.51 13.22 5.90
C GLY A 84 -10.87 13.95 7.19
#